data_AF-A0A7L0K3B1-F1
#
_entry.id   AF-A0A7L0K3B1-F1
#
_cell.length_a   1.000
_cell.length_b   1.000
_cell.length_c   1.000
_cell.angle_alpha   90.00
_cell.angle_beta   90.00
_cell.angle_gamma   90.00
#
_symmetry.space_group_name_H-M   'P 1'
#
loop_
_entity.id
_entity.type
_entity.pdbx_description
1 polymer ?
#
loop_
_entity_poly.entity_id
_entity_poly.type
_entity_poly.pdbx_seq_one_letter_code
_entity_poly.pdbx_strand_id
1 'polypeptide(L)'
;PSSKKTLRTLFLPTVLPSTVTSDMSQLQNKLLTYRRCKEQQKMLNQLLIDRALKVYAVSMEEKYHRGPAPPIPELPATVRVPLVILSFQTNYLFMKKCVQSNPVVPIQQQWLMSVLTLVPQSLMEGKDRELLVEKLLGEIIKDFEKSMKRCMVRNVLIKPDVKGLEYEEEAPLPLSPVGLDFSKPWRNSFIQARNRIFSNLHILHPTMKTLLDFGYAAFSTFLVVDFSRFRLKEPIDCESLKTDVSLSSSKAEEKILNMWYQRIIGLFTQKEALNGINLDQVDSFYNCVATLMSNQLKELLRRSVEAFVKLFDPEDRNYLPLFKMELILDEKKMEFYPSFQDLEEAILFIVNRIGQTLQVCFYLNMYALMGGTTTLDAELPTHFVAWATSTLKKSVRDNLEGPKEYFENYVEKYGWLVDGTAQARVERF
;
A
#
# COMPACT_ATOMS: atom_id res chain seq x y z
N PRO A 1 12.79 -11.88 25.66
CA PRO A 1 14.24 -11.58 25.58
C PRO A 1 14.69 -11.46 24.12
N SER A 2 14.85 -10.21 23.70
CA SER A 2 14.97 -9.73 22.32
C SER A 2 16.28 -10.16 21.63
N SER A 3 16.17 -10.73 20.43
CA SER A 3 17.28 -10.93 19.48
C SER A 3 17.66 -9.62 18.77
N LYS A 4 17.98 -8.58 19.54
CA LYS A 4 18.59 -7.32 19.07
C LYS A 4 20.08 -7.53 18.73
N LYS A 5 20.41 -8.34 17.72
CA LYS A 5 21.83 -8.60 17.38
C LYS A 5 22.26 -8.45 15.92
N THR A 6 21.46 -7.87 15.03
CA THR A 6 21.83 -7.84 13.60
C THR A 6 22.07 -6.46 12.97
N LEU A 7 22.02 -5.37 13.76
CA LEU A 7 22.21 -4.00 13.23
C LEU A 7 23.38 -3.21 13.85
N ARG A 8 24.22 -3.83 14.69
CA ARG A 8 25.33 -3.11 15.36
C ARG A 8 26.74 -3.56 14.96
N THR A 9 26.89 -4.57 14.11
CA THR A 9 28.21 -5.12 13.73
C THR A 9 28.77 -4.61 12.40
N LEU A 10 28.10 -3.66 11.73
CA LEU A 10 28.55 -3.11 10.44
C LEU A 10 29.01 -1.64 10.50
N PHE A 11 29.09 -1.04 11.68
CA PHE A 11 29.23 0.40 11.81
C PHE A 11 30.45 0.80 12.63
N LEU A 12 31.46 1.37 11.97
CA LEU A 12 32.41 2.28 12.61
C LEU A 12 31.90 3.73 12.42
N PRO A 13 32.01 4.58 13.44
CA PRO A 13 31.56 5.96 13.35
C PRO A 13 32.54 6.79 12.52
N THR A 14 32.03 7.52 11.53
CA THR A 14 32.79 8.56 10.84
C THR A 14 32.88 9.78 11.76
N VAL A 15 34.06 10.01 12.33
CA VAL A 15 34.38 11.23 13.06
C VAL A 15 34.58 12.36 12.06
N LEU A 16 33.73 13.39 12.11
CA LEU A 16 33.98 14.67 11.45
C LEU A 16 35.07 15.42 12.23
N PRO A 17 36.17 15.87 11.59
CA PRO A 17 37.12 16.73 12.27
C PRO A 17 36.52 18.14 12.42
N SER A 18 36.64 18.65 13.65
CA SER A 18 36.31 20.02 14.03
C SER A 18 37.27 21.03 13.38
N THR A 19 36.72 22.20 13.10
CA THR A 19 37.41 23.39 12.61
C THR A 19 38.26 24.02 13.71
N VAL A 20 39.59 23.94 13.61
CA VAL A 20 40.48 24.85 14.35
C VAL A 20 41.66 25.26 13.47
N THR A 21 41.71 26.57 13.20
CA THR A 21 42.79 27.33 12.61
C THR A 21 43.95 27.49 13.60
N SER A 22 45.17 27.09 13.22
CA SER A 22 46.42 27.72 13.70
C SER A 22 47.61 27.27 12.84
N ASP A 23 48.57 28.16 12.64
CA ASP A 23 49.73 28.01 11.77
C ASP A 23 50.60 26.79 12.15
N MET A 24 50.76 25.86 11.20
CA MET A 24 51.50 24.60 11.39
C MET A 24 52.70 24.51 10.44
N SER A 25 53.80 23.96 10.96
CA SER A 25 55.07 23.78 10.24
C SER A 25 54.96 22.82 9.04
N GLN A 26 55.88 22.93 8.06
CA GLN A 26 55.89 22.10 6.82
C GLN A 26 55.84 20.58 7.09
N LEU A 27 56.42 20.10 8.20
CA LEU A 27 56.42 18.68 8.56
C LEU A 27 55.04 18.22 9.05
N GLN A 28 54.35 19.07 9.81
CA GLN A 28 52.98 18.80 10.29
C GLN A 28 51.97 18.86 9.15
N ASN A 29 52.14 19.77 8.19
CA ASN A 29 51.33 19.81 6.97
C ASN A 29 51.47 18.53 6.13
N LYS A 30 52.69 17.98 5.99
CA LYS A 30 52.90 16.68 5.35
C LYS A 30 52.19 15.55 6.07
N LEU A 31 52.19 15.52 7.40
CA LEU A 31 51.48 14.50 8.19
C LEU A 31 49.95 14.63 8.08
N LEU A 32 49.42 15.86 8.05
CA LEU A 32 47.98 16.13 7.91
C LEU A 32 47.44 15.87 6.49
N THR A 33 48.27 16.08 5.45
CA THR A 33 47.91 15.76 4.06
C THR A 33 48.24 14.32 3.64
N TYR A 34 49.07 13.62 4.41
CA TYR A 34 49.39 12.21 4.17
C TYR A 34 48.18 11.34 4.49
N ARG A 35 47.49 10.90 3.43
CA ARG A 35 46.45 9.87 3.53
C ARG A 35 47.01 8.58 2.94
N ARG A 36 47.22 7.58 3.80
CA ARG A 36 47.66 6.23 3.41
C ARG A 36 46.85 5.66 2.25
N CYS A 37 45.53 5.89 2.23
CA CYS A 37 44.65 5.45 1.15
C CYS A 37 45.00 6.11 -0.20
N LYS A 38 45.37 7.40 -0.22
CA LYS A 38 45.76 8.13 -1.43
C LYS A 38 47.11 7.66 -1.97
N GLU A 39 48.05 7.34 -1.08
CA GLU A 39 49.34 6.71 -1.42
C GLU A 39 49.16 5.29 -1.99
N GLN A 40 48.36 4.46 -1.31
CA GLN A 40 48.04 3.11 -1.78
C GLN A 40 47.35 3.14 -3.14
N GLN A 41 46.47 4.11 -3.39
CA GLN A 41 45.80 4.26 -4.67
C GLN A 41 46.75 4.77 -5.77
N LYS A 42 47.69 5.65 -5.45
CA LYS A 42 48.77 6.03 -6.38
C LYS A 42 49.66 4.84 -6.74
N MET A 43 50.05 4.05 -5.74
CA MET A 43 50.87 2.85 -5.93
C MET A 43 50.13 1.78 -6.75
N LEU A 44 48.82 1.61 -6.51
CA LEU A 44 47.97 0.73 -7.31
C LEU A 44 47.86 1.21 -8.77
N ASN A 45 47.67 2.52 -8.97
CA ASN A 45 47.62 3.09 -10.31
C ASN A 45 48.95 2.93 -11.06
N GLN A 46 50.09 3.10 -10.38
CA GLN A 46 51.40 2.81 -10.96
C GLN A 46 51.56 1.35 -11.34
N LEU A 47 51.16 0.41 -10.47
CA LEU A 47 51.18 -1.03 -10.78
C LEU A 47 50.29 -1.39 -11.98
N LEU A 48 49.12 -0.74 -12.11
CA LEU A 48 48.24 -0.91 -13.27
C LEU A 48 48.87 -0.37 -14.56
N ILE A 49 49.50 0.80 -14.49
CA ILE A 49 50.22 1.41 -15.63
C ILE A 49 51.39 0.52 -16.06
N ASP A 50 52.20 0.03 -15.11
CA ASP A 50 53.33 -0.86 -15.40
C ASP A 50 52.89 -2.19 -16.01
N ARG A 51 51.77 -2.77 -15.53
CA ARG A 51 51.18 -3.95 -16.17
C ARG A 51 50.67 -3.65 -17.57
N ALA A 52 50.01 -2.51 -17.78
CA ALA A 52 49.52 -2.11 -19.09
C ALA A 52 50.69 -1.90 -20.08
N LEU A 53 51.79 -1.28 -19.64
CA LEU A 53 52.99 -1.08 -20.46
C LEU A 53 53.68 -2.40 -20.79
N LYS A 54 53.73 -3.36 -19.86
CA LYS A 54 54.24 -4.71 -20.14
C LYS A 54 53.39 -5.46 -21.15
N VAL A 55 52.06 -5.44 -21.01
CA VAL A 55 51.15 -6.07 -21.97
C VAL A 55 51.25 -5.39 -23.34
N TYR A 56 51.36 -4.06 -23.36
CA TYR A 56 51.57 -3.31 -24.59
C TYR A 56 52.89 -3.70 -25.27
N ALA A 57 54.00 -3.77 -24.53
CA ALA A 57 55.29 -4.18 -25.07
C ALA A 57 55.24 -5.60 -25.67
N VAL A 58 54.67 -6.57 -24.95
CA VAL A 58 54.47 -7.95 -25.45
C VAL A 58 53.59 -7.96 -26.70
N SER A 59 52.48 -7.21 -26.71
CA SER A 59 51.59 -7.14 -27.88
C SER A 59 52.25 -6.49 -29.11
N MET A 60 53.17 -5.54 -28.89
CA MET A 60 53.93 -4.89 -29.95
C MET A 60 55.00 -5.83 -30.48
N GLU A 61 55.69 -6.56 -29.62
CA GLU A 61 56.69 -7.57 -30.00
C GLU A 61 56.04 -8.74 -30.77
N GLU A 62 54.86 -9.20 -30.34
CA GLU A 62 54.03 -10.15 -31.11
C GLU A 62 53.59 -9.59 -32.47
N LYS A 63 53.32 -8.29 -32.58
CA LYS A 63 53.03 -7.65 -33.87
C LYS A 63 54.24 -7.61 -34.80
N TYR A 64 55.44 -7.37 -34.26
CA TYR A 64 56.67 -7.35 -35.06
C TYR A 64 57.08 -8.76 -35.51
N HIS A 65 56.74 -9.81 -34.75
CA HIS A 65 57.01 -11.21 -35.11
C HIS A 65 55.87 -11.91 -35.86
N ARG A 66 54.70 -11.27 -36.04
CA ARG A 66 53.65 -11.78 -36.94
C ARG A 66 54.12 -11.64 -38.39
N GLY A 67 54.29 -12.78 -39.05
CA GLY A 67 54.36 -12.83 -40.52
C GLY A 67 53.12 -12.19 -41.16
N PRO A 68 53.18 -11.78 -42.44
CA PRO A 68 52.06 -11.16 -43.12
C PRO A 68 50.80 -12.04 -42.98
N ALA A 69 49.68 -11.42 -42.64
CA ALA A 69 48.41 -12.12 -42.53
C ALA A 69 48.14 -12.87 -43.84
N PRO A 70 47.69 -14.14 -43.80
CA PRO A 70 47.37 -14.87 -45.02
C PRO A 70 46.35 -14.05 -45.84
N PRO A 71 46.48 -13.98 -47.18
CA PRO A 71 45.55 -13.25 -48.00
C PRO A 71 44.14 -13.77 -47.75
N ILE A 72 43.23 -12.84 -47.44
CA ILE A 72 41.81 -13.14 -47.24
C ILE A 72 41.32 -13.84 -48.51
N PRO A 73 40.76 -15.07 -48.44
CA PRO A 73 40.23 -15.73 -49.63
C PRO A 73 39.17 -14.83 -50.27
N GLU A 74 39.38 -14.42 -51.52
CA GLU A 74 38.45 -13.58 -52.24
C GLU A 74 37.19 -14.38 -52.60
N LEU A 75 36.23 -14.38 -51.69
CA LEU A 75 34.88 -14.90 -51.95
C LEU A 75 34.07 -13.86 -52.76
N PRO A 76 33.19 -14.32 -53.68
CA PRO A 76 32.38 -13.46 -54.55
C PRO A 76 31.53 -12.45 -53.77
N ALA A 77 31.37 -11.25 -54.32
CA ALA A 77 30.70 -10.11 -53.68
C ALA A 77 29.25 -10.40 -53.23
N THR A 78 28.57 -11.36 -53.87
CA THR A 78 27.19 -11.78 -53.56
C THR A 78 27.04 -12.52 -52.23
N VAL A 79 28.09 -13.20 -51.74
CA VAL A 79 28.09 -13.92 -50.44
C VAL A 79 28.78 -13.09 -49.35
N ARG A 80 29.66 -12.15 -49.73
CA ARG A 80 30.44 -11.33 -48.81
C ARG A 80 29.55 -10.37 -47.99
N VAL A 81 28.60 -9.68 -48.61
CA VAL A 81 27.78 -8.67 -47.92
C VAL A 81 26.85 -9.28 -46.85
N PRO A 82 26.08 -10.35 -47.14
CA PRO A 82 25.22 -10.98 -46.12
C PRO A 82 26.02 -11.61 -44.96
N LEU A 83 27.17 -12.21 -45.25
CA LEU A 83 28.00 -12.91 -44.25
C LEU A 83 28.75 -11.91 -43.35
N VAL A 84 29.15 -10.76 -43.90
CA VAL A 84 29.70 -9.63 -43.13
C VAL A 84 28.63 -9.02 -42.22
N ILE A 85 27.41 -8.79 -42.72
CA ILE A 85 26.26 -8.33 -41.92
C ILE A 85 25.97 -9.29 -40.76
N LEU A 86 25.92 -10.60 -41.03
CA LEU A 86 25.72 -11.63 -40.01
C LEU A 86 26.84 -11.63 -38.95
N SER A 87 28.08 -11.40 -39.38
CA SER A 87 29.24 -11.33 -38.49
C SER A 87 29.17 -10.11 -37.55
N PHE A 88 28.78 -8.93 -38.06
CA PHE A 88 28.58 -7.74 -37.23
C PHE A 88 27.44 -7.92 -36.23
N GLN A 89 26.34 -8.55 -36.64
CA GLN A 89 25.22 -8.86 -35.76
C GLN A 89 25.64 -9.82 -34.62
N THR A 90 26.33 -10.90 -34.98
CA THR A 90 26.78 -11.92 -34.01
C THR A 90 27.82 -11.34 -33.05
N ASN A 91 28.76 -10.54 -33.55
CA ASN A 91 29.76 -9.86 -32.73
C ASN A 91 29.12 -8.85 -31.77
N TYR A 92 28.15 -8.05 -32.23
CA TYR A 92 27.44 -7.11 -31.37
C TYR A 92 26.66 -7.82 -30.26
N LEU A 93 25.93 -8.89 -30.55
CA LEU A 93 25.20 -9.67 -29.55
C LEU A 93 26.13 -10.33 -28.53
N PHE A 94 27.28 -10.85 -28.99
CA PHE A 94 28.31 -11.38 -28.11
C PHE A 94 28.87 -10.30 -27.18
N MET A 95 29.27 -9.15 -27.72
CA MET A 95 29.80 -8.02 -26.96
C MET A 95 28.75 -7.46 -25.98
N LYS A 96 27.48 -7.37 -26.39
CA LYS A 96 26.37 -6.97 -25.53
C LYS A 96 26.22 -7.91 -24.35
N LYS A 97 26.27 -9.22 -24.57
CA LYS A 97 26.20 -10.23 -23.51
C LYS A 97 27.39 -10.09 -22.54
N CYS A 98 28.59 -9.82 -23.05
CA CYS A 98 29.77 -9.55 -22.21
C CYS A 98 29.57 -8.29 -21.34
N VAL A 99 29.07 -7.19 -21.91
CA VAL A 99 28.82 -5.96 -21.14
C VAL A 99 27.70 -6.14 -20.11
N GLN A 100 26.63 -6.87 -20.43
CA GLN A 100 25.54 -7.17 -19.49
C GLN A 100 25.96 -8.10 -18.34
N SER A 101 27.02 -8.90 -18.55
CA SER A 101 27.56 -9.80 -17.53
C SER A 101 28.41 -9.09 -16.48
N ASN A 102 28.80 -7.83 -16.73
CA ASN A 102 29.52 -7.03 -15.76
C ASN A 102 28.65 -6.71 -14.53
N PRO A 103 29.23 -6.76 -13.32
CA PRO A 103 28.51 -6.41 -12.11
C PRO A 103 28.13 -4.93 -12.15
N VAL A 104 26.86 -4.66 -11.83
CA VAL A 104 26.32 -3.31 -11.72
C VAL A 104 26.25 -2.92 -10.26
N VAL A 105 26.45 -1.63 -9.96
CA VAL A 105 26.27 -1.10 -8.60
C VAL A 105 24.82 -1.33 -8.17
N PRO A 106 24.56 -2.07 -7.08
CA PRO A 106 23.21 -2.32 -6.62
C PRO A 106 22.54 -1.03 -6.15
N ILE A 107 21.21 -1.02 -6.12
CA ILE A 107 20.45 0.13 -5.62
C ILE A 107 20.84 0.44 -4.16
N GLN A 108 20.94 1.72 -3.83
CA GLN A 108 21.29 2.14 -2.47
C GLN A 108 20.16 1.83 -1.51
N GLN A 109 20.48 1.19 -0.37
CA GLN A 109 19.50 0.82 0.64
C GLN A 109 18.70 2.02 1.18
N GLN A 110 19.33 3.18 1.25
CA GLN A 110 18.70 4.42 1.69
C GLN A 110 17.49 4.79 0.80
N TRP A 111 17.58 4.55 -0.51
CA TRP A 111 16.49 4.86 -1.43
C TRP A 111 15.30 3.93 -1.22
N LEU A 112 15.57 2.64 -1.01
CA LEU A 112 14.52 1.68 -0.68
C LEU A 112 13.83 2.06 0.63
N MET A 113 14.60 2.45 1.66
CA MET A 113 14.04 2.92 2.92
C MET A 113 13.20 4.19 2.75
N SER A 114 13.67 5.16 1.96
CA SER A 114 12.89 6.37 1.67
C SER A 114 11.58 6.05 0.95
N VAL A 115 11.59 5.11 -0.01
CA VAL A 115 10.36 4.66 -0.67
C VAL A 115 9.39 4.06 0.34
N LEU A 116 9.87 3.19 1.25
CA LEU A 116 9.04 2.60 2.29
C LEU A 116 8.48 3.64 3.28
N THR A 117 9.24 4.69 3.63
CA THR A 117 8.74 5.75 4.53
C THR A 117 7.58 6.55 3.96
N LEU A 118 7.40 6.55 2.63
CA LEU A 118 6.27 7.22 1.97
C LEU A 118 5.01 6.34 1.97
N VAL A 119 5.13 5.05 2.28
CA VAL A 119 4.00 4.12 2.31
C VAL A 119 3.42 4.08 3.74
N PRO A 120 2.10 4.30 3.91
CA PRO A 120 1.45 4.16 5.21
C PRO A 120 1.66 2.79 5.84
N GLN A 121 1.96 2.77 7.14
CA GLN A 121 2.28 1.56 7.89
C GLN A 121 1.15 0.53 7.90
N SER A 122 -0.10 0.99 7.89
CA SER A 122 -1.30 0.15 7.80
C SER A 122 -1.36 -0.71 6.54
N LEU A 123 -0.67 -0.32 5.45
CA LEU A 123 -0.60 -1.09 4.21
C LEU A 123 0.59 -2.05 4.17
N MET A 124 1.51 -1.93 5.11
CA MET A 124 2.70 -2.78 5.22
C MET A 124 2.55 -3.87 6.28
N GLU A 125 1.71 -3.65 7.29
CA GLU A 125 1.50 -4.59 8.40
C GLU A 125 0.62 -5.78 7.98
N GLY A 126 1.05 -6.99 8.35
CA GLY A 126 0.32 -8.25 8.15
C GLY A 126 1.06 -9.23 7.23
N LYS A 127 1.00 -10.53 7.55
CA LYS A 127 1.80 -11.59 6.87
C LYS A 127 1.72 -11.55 5.34
N ASP A 128 0.52 -11.42 4.78
CA ASP A 128 0.34 -11.38 3.32
C ASP A 128 0.82 -10.07 2.69
N ARG A 129 0.73 -8.96 3.43
CA ARG A 129 1.15 -7.62 2.98
C ARG A 129 2.66 -7.45 3.05
N GLU A 130 3.31 -8.00 4.07
CA GLU A 130 4.77 -8.05 4.19
C GLU A 130 5.39 -8.82 3.01
N LEU A 131 4.82 -9.98 2.65
CA LEU A 131 5.24 -10.74 1.47
C LEU A 131 5.05 -9.95 0.16
N LEU A 132 3.95 -9.20 0.05
CA LEU A 132 3.72 -8.33 -1.11
C LEU A 132 4.75 -7.20 -1.19
N VAL A 133 5.08 -6.56 -0.07
CA VAL A 133 6.11 -5.52 0.02
C VAL A 133 7.47 -6.08 -0.41
N GLU A 134 7.86 -7.26 0.08
CA GLU A 134 9.11 -7.91 -0.34
C GLU A 134 9.14 -8.18 -1.85
N LYS A 135 8.02 -8.67 -2.40
CA LYS A 135 7.89 -8.90 -3.85
C LYS A 135 8.04 -7.62 -4.65
N LEU A 136 7.41 -6.52 -4.23
CA LEU A 136 7.47 -5.21 -4.88
C LEU A 136 8.88 -4.61 -4.79
N LEU A 137 9.54 -4.69 -3.63
CA LEU A 137 10.94 -4.26 -3.49
C LEU A 137 11.86 -5.07 -4.42
N GLY A 138 11.63 -6.38 -4.53
CA GLY A 138 12.34 -7.24 -5.46
C GLY A 138 12.14 -6.84 -6.93
N GLU A 139 10.95 -6.39 -7.30
CA GLU A 139 10.64 -5.87 -8.65
C GLU A 139 11.41 -4.57 -8.92
N ILE A 140 11.40 -3.61 -7.98
CA ILE A 140 12.14 -2.35 -8.09
C ILE A 140 13.64 -2.59 -8.26
N ILE A 141 14.21 -3.51 -7.47
CA ILE A 141 15.64 -3.88 -7.58
C ILE A 141 15.95 -4.43 -8.97
N LYS A 142 15.13 -5.37 -9.46
CA LYS A 142 15.30 -5.98 -10.79
C LYS A 142 15.19 -4.95 -11.91
N ASP A 143 14.24 -4.03 -11.83
CA ASP A 143 14.04 -2.98 -12.83
C ASP A 143 15.17 -1.95 -12.83
N PHE A 144 15.70 -1.61 -11.66
CA PHE A 144 16.89 -0.78 -11.52
C PHE A 144 18.11 -1.46 -12.15
N GLU A 145 18.38 -2.71 -11.82
CA GLU A 145 19.48 -3.49 -12.40
C GLU A 145 19.35 -3.59 -13.92
N LYS A 146 18.15 -3.89 -14.43
CA LYS A 146 17.86 -3.95 -15.87
C LYS A 146 18.13 -2.61 -16.54
N SER A 147 17.68 -1.51 -15.94
CA SER A 147 17.87 -0.16 -16.46
C SER A 147 19.34 0.25 -16.48
N MET A 148 20.09 -0.11 -15.44
CA MET A 148 21.50 0.23 -15.32
C MET A 148 22.39 -0.64 -16.22
N LYS A 149 22.08 -1.94 -16.40
CA LYS A 149 22.70 -2.80 -17.42
C LYS A 149 22.47 -2.24 -18.83
N ARG A 150 21.25 -1.79 -19.12
CA ARG A 150 20.92 -1.12 -20.40
C ARG A 150 21.73 0.16 -20.59
N CYS A 151 21.83 1.00 -19.56
CA CYS A 151 22.65 2.21 -19.59
C CYS A 151 24.13 1.88 -19.87
N MET A 152 24.68 0.85 -19.22
CA MET A 152 26.06 0.41 -19.43
C MET A 152 26.31 -0.07 -20.85
N VAL A 153 25.42 -0.90 -21.42
CA VAL A 153 25.50 -1.35 -22.82
C VAL A 153 25.57 -0.17 -23.77
N ARG A 154 24.68 0.82 -23.60
CA ARG A 154 24.67 2.02 -24.47
C ARG A 154 25.90 2.90 -24.32
N ASN A 155 26.45 3.02 -23.12
CA ASN A 155 27.63 3.85 -22.89
C ASN A 155 28.91 3.23 -23.47
N VAL A 156 28.96 1.89 -23.59
CA VAL A 156 30.15 1.16 -24.04
C VAL A 156 30.05 0.72 -25.51
N LEU A 157 28.86 0.34 -25.97
CA LEU A 157 28.63 -0.20 -27.31
C LEU A 157 27.75 0.74 -28.13
N ILE A 158 28.18 1.00 -29.36
CA ILE A 158 27.37 1.68 -30.38
C ILE A 158 26.62 0.61 -31.15
N LYS A 159 25.28 0.73 -31.22
CA LYS A 159 24.44 -0.19 -32.00
C LYS A 159 24.75 -0.01 -33.49
N PRO A 160 25.18 -1.06 -34.21
CA PRO A 160 25.42 -0.98 -35.64
C PRO A 160 24.09 -0.98 -36.41
N ASP A 161 24.01 -0.19 -37.47
CA ASP A 161 22.82 -0.07 -38.33
C ASP A 161 22.75 -1.23 -39.33
N VAL A 162 22.25 -2.39 -38.86
CA VAL A 162 22.22 -3.65 -39.60
C VAL A 162 20.85 -4.31 -39.49
N LYS A 163 20.28 -4.73 -40.62
CA LYS A 163 19.00 -5.47 -40.69
C LYS A 163 19.07 -6.73 -39.82
N GLY A 164 18.12 -6.90 -38.90
CA GLY A 164 18.09 -8.01 -37.93
C GLY A 164 18.36 -7.62 -36.46
N LEU A 165 18.77 -6.38 -36.19
CA LEU A 165 18.83 -5.78 -34.84
C LEU A 165 17.64 -4.85 -34.55
N GLU A 166 16.61 -4.87 -35.40
CA GLU A 166 15.41 -4.02 -35.32
C GLU A 166 14.53 -4.38 -34.12
N TYR A 167 14.40 -5.68 -33.81
CA TYR A 167 13.67 -6.19 -32.64
C TYR A 167 14.40 -5.96 -31.31
N GLU A 168 15.67 -5.57 -31.34
CA GLU A 168 16.36 -5.02 -30.17
C GLU A 168 15.98 -3.55 -30.00
N GLU A 169 14.69 -3.30 -29.86
CA GLU A 169 14.14 -1.99 -29.56
C GLU A 169 14.41 -1.70 -28.09
N GLU A 170 15.62 -1.25 -27.79
CA GLU A 170 15.86 -0.54 -26.54
C GLU A 170 15.11 0.79 -26.64
N ALA A 171 13.92 0.85 -26.03
CA ALA A 171 13.19 2.10 -25.89
C ALA A 171 14.16 3.24 -25.47
N PRO A 172 14.11 4.42 -26.10
CA PRO A 172 14.96 5.54 -25.73
C PRO A 172 14.84 5.80 -24.22
N LEU A 173 15.94 6.28 -23.59
CA LEU A 173 15.80 6.72 -22.20
C LEU A 173 14.69 7.78 -22.19
N PRO A 174 13.78 7.77 -21.18
CA PRO A 174 12.81 8.84 -21.05
C PRO A 174 13.59 10.15 -20.89
N LEU A 175 13.69 10.92 -21.97
CA LEU A 175 14.20 12.27 -21.92
C LEU A 175 13.16 13.07 -21.14
N SER A 176 13.60 13.83 -20.14
CA SER A 176 12.75 14.89 -19.60
C SER A 176 12.28 15.69 -20.81
N PRO A 177 10.97 15.95 -20.98
CA PRO A 177 10.47 16.63 -22.15
C PRO A 177 11.03 18.06 -22.16
N VAL A 178 12.15 18.28 -22.84
CA VAL A 178 12.74 19.59 -23.09
C VAL A 178 11.98 20.19 -24.27
N GLY A 179 11.37 21.35 -24.07
CA GLY A 179 10.43 21.93 -25.05
C GLY A 179 9.00 21.41 -24.89
N LEU A 180 8.50 21.32 -23.65
CA LEU A 180 7.05 21.29 -23.41
C LEU A 180 6.45 22.55 -24.01
N ASP A 181 5.96 22.42 -25.24
CA ASP A 181 5.23 23.48 -25.90
C ASP A 181 3.85 23.61 -25.26
N PHE A 182 3.74 24.57 -24.33
CA PHE A 182 2.49 24.94 -23.67
C PHE A 182 1.54 25.73 -24.59
N SER A 183 1.91 26.00 -25.85
CA SER A 183 1.05 26.68 -26.83
C SER A 183 -0.02 25.78 -27.47
N LYS A 184 0.04 24.47 -27.20
CA LYS A 184 -0.94 23.49 -27.69
C LYS A 184 -2.39 23.84 -27.27
N PRO A 185 -3.40 23.49 -28.09
CA PRO A 185 -4.82 23.88 -27.90
C PRO A 185 -5.44 23.40 -26.57
N TRP A 186 -4.85 22.41 -25.91
CA TRP A 186 -5.32 21.91 -24.61
C TRP A 186 -5.10 22.92 -23.47
N ARG A 187 -4.22 23.91 -23.60
CA ARG A 187 -3.98 24.91 -22.54
C ARG A 187 -5.25 25.68 -22.22
N ASN A 188 -6.00 26.07 -23.25
CA ASN A 188 -7.28 26.76 -23.07
C ASN A 188 -8.28 25.84 -22.37
N SER A 189 -8.38 24.57 -22.78
CA SER A 189 -9.23 23.57 -22.11
C SER A 189 -8.82 23.35 -20.66
N PHE A 190 -7.52 23.29 -20.35
CA PHE A 190 -6.99 23.16 -19.00
C PHE A 190 -7.33 24.37 -18.13
N ILE A 191 -7.09 25.59 -18.64
CA ILE A 191 -7.41 26.83 -17.91
C ILE A 191 -8.92 26.92 -17.68
N GLN A 192 -9.74 26.58 -18.67
CA GLN A 192 -11.20 26.53 -18.54
C GLN A 192 -11.63 25.52 -17.46
N ALA A 193 -11.09 24.29 -17.49
CA ALA A 193 -11.40 23.27 -16.49
C ALA A 193 -10.95 23.70 -15.08
N ARG A 194 -9.74 24.28 -14.96
CA ARG A 194 -9.22 24.80 -13.69
C ARG A 194 -10.10 25.92 -13.14
N ASN A 195 -10.50 26.87 -13.97
CA ASN A 195 -11.37 27.98 -13.56
C ASN A 195 -12.76 27.47 -13.15
N ARG A 196 -13.31 26.48 -13.88
CA ARG A 196 -14.59 25.83 -13.54
C ARG A 196 -14.52 25.09 -12.21
N ILE A 197 -13.41 24.40 -11.93
CA ILE A 197 -13.18 23.76 -10.63
C ILE A 197 -13.09 24.82 -9.53
N PHE A 198 -12.31 25.89 -9.75
CA PHE A 198 -12.13 26.94 -8.77
C PHE A 198 -13.43 27.68 -8.42
N SER A 199 -14.31 27.90 -9.39
CA SER A 199 -15.59 28.59 -9.18
C SER A 199 -16.68 27.74 -8.52
N ASN A 200 -16.64 26.41 -8.69
CA ASN A 200 -17.76 25.53 -8.32
C ASN A 200 -17.46 24.63 -7.12
N LEU A 201 -16.18 24.38 -6.81
CA LEU A 201 -15.79 23.36 -5.83
C LEU A 201 -15.77 23.89 -4.39
N HIS A 202 -15.60 25.21 -4.18
CA HIS A 202 -15.71 25.92 -2.89
C HIS A 202 -14.92 25.38 -1.68
N ILE A 203 -13.97 24.44 -1.87
CA ILE A 203 -13.21 23.79 -0.78
C ILE A 203 -12.45 24.79 0.10
N LEU A 204 -12.01 25.92 -0.44
CA LEU A 204 -11.21 26.92 0.27
C LEU A 204 -12.06 27.93 1.05
N HIS A 205 -13.40 27.82 0.99
CA HIS A 205 -14.28 28.75 1.66
C HIS A 205 -14.17 28.62 3.20
N PRO A 206 -14.11 29.72 3.97
CA PRO A 206 -13.97 29.66 5.44
C PRO A 206 -15.04 28.80 6.14
N THR A 207 -16.27 28.81 5.64
CA THR A 207 -17.37 27.97 6.14
C THR A 207 -17.09 26.47 6.02
N MET A 208 -16.36 26.03 4.99
CA MET A 208 -15.98 24.61 4.84
C MET A 208 -14.97 24.21 5.90
N LYS A 209 -14.06 25.11 6.25
CA LYS A 209 -13.10 24.89 7.34
C LYS A 209 -13.81 24.76 8.70
N THR A 210 -14.73 25.66 9.02
CA THR A 210 -15.46 25.59 10.30
C THR A 210 -16.36 24.35 10.38
N LEU A 211 -17.00 23.97 9.27
CA LEU A 211 -17.72 22.71 9.15
C LEU A 211 -16.82 21.48 9.36
N LEU A 212 -15.60 21.51 8.80
CA LEU A 212 -14.60 20.47 9.02
C LEU A 212 -14.22 20.36 10.51
N ASP A 213 -13.98 21.50 11.17
CA ASP A 213 -13.63 21.57 12.59
C ASP A 213 -14.75 21.01 13.49
N PHE A 214 -16.02 21.27 13.15
CA PHE A 214 -17.17 20.71 13.87
C PHE A 214 -17.22 19.19 13.77
N GLY A 215 -16.98 18.64 12.57
CA GLY A 215 -16.92 17.19 12.40
C GLY A 215 -15.74 16.56 13.12
N TYR A 216 -14.55 17.18 13.10
CA TYR A 216 -13.41 16.67 13.86
C TYR A 216 -13.68 16.65 15.37
N ALA A 217 -14.25 17.75 15.90
CA ALA A 217 -14.60 17.84 17.31
C ALA A 217 -15.68 16.82 17.72
N ALA A 218 -16.64 16.52 16.84
CA ALA A 218 -17.72 15.56 17.12
C ALA A 218 -17.29 14.10 16.94
N PHE A 219 -16.48 13.80 15.92
CA PHE A 219 -16.24 12.42 15.45
C PHE A 219 -14.85 11.87 15.77
N SER A 220 -13.88 12.69 16.21
CA SER A 220 -12.49 12.24 16.44
C SER A 220 -12.37 11.05 17.41
N THR A 221 -13.15 11.02 18.49
CA THR A 221 -13.14 9.91 19.46
C THR A 221 -14.46 9.14 19.50
N PHE A 222 -15.40 9.45 18.61
CA PHE A 222 -16.73 8.87 18.60
C PHE A 222 -16.79 7.67 17.66
N LEU A 223 -17.45 6.60 18.12
CA LEU A 223 -17.82 5.44 17.31
C LEU A 223 -19.33 5.23 17.44
N VAL A 224 -19.96 4.69 16.40
CA VAL A 224 -21.41 4.38 16.42
C VAL A 224 -21.75 3.37 17.52
N VAL A 225 -20.84 2.41 17.74
CA VAL A 225 -20.95 1.39 18.79
C VAL A 225 -19.65 1.37 19.58
N ASP A 226 -19.77 1.41 20.91
CA ASP A 226 -18.64 1.27 21.83
C ASP A 226 -18.38 -0.21 22.14
N PHE A 227 -17.36 -0.77 21.49
CA PHE A 227 -16.98 -2.16 21.63
C PHE A 227 -16.10 -2.47 22.85
N SER A 228 -15.58 -1.44 23.54
CA SER A 228 -14.70 -1.63 24.70
C SER A 228 -15.35 -2.44 25.83
N ARG A 229 -16.69 -2.43 25.88
CA ARG A 229 -17.50 -3.07 26.91
C ARG A 229 -17.80 -4.53 26.64
N PHE A 230 -17.50 -5.06 25.45
CA PHE A 230 -17.88 -6.43 25.07
C PHE A 230 -17.17 -7.49 25.91
N ARG A 231 -15.94 -7.23 26.35
CA ARG A 231 -15.18 -8.11 27.26
C ARG A 231 -15.57 -7.99 28.73
N LEU A 232 -16.20 -6.88 29.13
CA LEU A 232 -16.61 -6.63 30.52
C LEU A 232 -17.99 -7.21 30.82
N LYS A 233 -18.76 -7.56 29.79
CA LYS A 233 -20.07 -8.20 29.92
C LYS A 233 -19.90 -9.71 30.05
N GLU A 234 -20.90 -10.34 30.66
CA GLU A 234 -21.09 -11.80 30.63
C GLU A 234 -21.16 -12.31 29.18
N PRO A 235 -20.94 -13.63 28.94
CA PRO A 235 -21.05 -14.22 27.61
C PRO A 235 -22.30 -13.73 26.88
N ILE A 236 -22.07 -13.11 25.72
CA ILE A 236 -23.07 -12.33 25.02
C ILE A 236 -23.99 -13.28 24.26
N ASP A 237 -25.30 -13.06 24.40
CA ASP A 237 -26.31 -13.71 23.58
C ASP A 237 -26.49 -12.98 22.24
N CYS A 238 -26.73 -13.72 21.16
CA CYS A 238 -26.84 -13.16 19.81
C CYS A 238 -27.97 -12.13 19.68
N GLU A 239 -29.13 -12.37 20.29
CA GLU A 239 -30.27 -11.45 20.24
C GLU A 239 -30.04 -10.22 21.12
N SER A 240 -29.46 -10.42 22.30
CA SER A 240 -29.02 -9.31 23.16
C SER A 240 -28.03 -8.37 22.42
N LEU A 241 -27.11 -8.94 21.64
CA LEU A 241 -26.12 -8.19 20.88
C LEU A 241 -26.77 -7.37 19.76
N LYS A 242 -27.66 -7.98 18.97
CA LYS A 242 -28.40 -7.29 17.89
C LYS A 242 -29.21 -6.12 18.46
N THR A 243 -29.83 -6.31 19.62
CA THR A 243 -30.63 -5.30 20.31
C THR A 243 -29.76 -4.16 20.83
N ASP A 244 -28.66 -4.48 21.51
CA ASP A 244 -27.70 -3.50 22.05
C ASP A 244 -27.08 -2.64 20.94
N VAL A 245 -26.67 -3.28 19.84
CA VAL A 245 -26.08 -2.59 18.67
C VAL A 245 -27.12 -1.68 18.02
N SER A 246 -28.36 -2.15 17.88
CA SER A 246 -29.45 -1.35 17.32
C SER A 246 -29.77 -0.12 18.17
N LEU A 247 -29.83 -0.30 19.51
CA LEU A 247 -30.04 0.78 20.46
C LEU A 247 -28.87 1.76 20.49
N SER A 248 -27.62 1.27 20.47
CA SER A 248 -26.43 2.12 20.39
C SER A 248 -26.43 2.95 19.11
N SER A 249 -26.80 2.35 17.98
CA SER A 249 -26.90 3.04 16.69
C SER A 249 -27.91 4.17 16.74
N SER A 250 -29.12 3.94 17.28
CA SER A 250 -30.15 4.98 17.42
C SER A 250 -29.74 6.09 18.39
N LYS A 251 -29.09 5.75 19.51
CA LYS A 251 -28.53 6.76 20.43
C LYS A 251 -27.41 7.59 19.77
N ALA A 252 -26.60 6.96 18.93
CA ALA A 252 -25.57 7.65 18.17
C ALA A 252 -26.19 8.63 17.16
N GLU A 253 -27.23 8.21 16.42
CA GLU A 253 -27.98 9.07 15.50
C GLU A 253 -28.54 10.30 16.21
N GLU A 254 -29.23 10.11 17.33
CA GLU A 254 -29.80 11.20 18.13
C GLU A 254 -28.71 12.16 18.61
N LYS A 255 -27.59 11.63 19.13
CA LYS A 255 -26.48 12.46 19.61
C LYS A 255 -25.84 13.28 18.49
N ILE A 256 -25.64 12.68 17.32
CA ILE A 256 -25.08 13.37 16.15
C ILE A 256 -26.04 14.47 15.67
N LEU A 257 -27.34 14.18 15.64
CA LEU A 257 -28.36 15.12 15.23
C LEU A 257 -28.49 16.30 16.21
N ASN A 258 -28.45 16.03 17.52
CA ASN A 258 -28.60 17.06 18.55
C ASN A 258 -27.33 17.87 18.79
N MET A 259 -26.14 17.33 18.52
CA MET A 259 -24.88 18.02 18.75
C MET A 259 -24.24 18.55 17.47
N TRP A 260 -23.86 17.67 16.55
CA TRP A 260 -23.11 18.04 15.36
C TRP A 260 -24.00 18.76 14.36
N TYR A 261 -25.17 18.20 14.06
CA TYR A 261 -26.08 18.79 13.07
C TYR A 261 -26.67 20.12 13.53
N GLN A 262 -27.04 20.28 14.82
CA GLN A 262 -27.48 21.57 15.33
C GLN A 262 -26.42 22.68 15.20
N ARG A 263 -25.13 22.34 15.38
CA ARG A 263 -24.03 23.30 15.16
C ARG A 263 -23.90 23.69 13.69
N ILE A 264 -24.16 22.76 12.78
CA ILE A 264 -24.18 23.01 11.34
C ILE A 264 -25.34 23.95 10.99
N ILE A 265 -26.55 23.67 11.48
CA ILE A 265 -27.69 24.59 11.30
C ILE A 265 -27.34 25.98 11.81
N GLY A 266 -26.77 26.07 13.02
CA GLY A 266 -26.35 27.35 13.60
C GLY A 266 -25.33 28.11 12.75
N LEU A 267 -24.40 27.41 12.10
CA LEU A 267 -23.44 28.01 11.16
C LEU A 267 -24.14 28.58 9.92
N PHE A 268 -25.04 27.82 9.30
CA PHE A 268 -25.72 28.25 8.07
C PHE A 268 -26.89 29.21 8.30
N THR A 269 -27.31 29.40 9.55
CA THR A 269 -28.28 30.45 9.93
C THR A 269 -27.64 31.85 9.91
N GLN A 270 -26.31 31.94 10.02
CA GLN A 270 -25.56 33.18 10.01
C GLN A 270 -25.43 33.72 8.57
N LYS A 271 -25.65 35.03 8.37
CA LYS A 271 -25.53 35.66 7.04
C LYS A 271 -24.10 35.59 6.50
N GLU A 272 -23.13 35.50 7.40
CA GLU A 272 -21.71 35.41 7.13
C GLU A 272 -21.31 34.10 6.46
N ALA A 273 -22.14 33.05 6.56
CA ALA A 273 -21.86 31.74 5.99
C ALA A 273 -21.77 31.74 4.45
N LEU A 274 -22.45 32.70 3.80
CA LEU A 274 -22.48 32.89 2.35
C LEU A 274 -21.63 34.09 1.89
N ASN A 275 -20.78 34.65 2.76
CA ASN A 275 -19.95 35.81 2.41
C ASN A 275 -19.04 35.53 1.21
N GLY A 276 -19.22 36.28 0.13
CA GLY A 276 -18.41 36.15 -1.09
C GLY A 276 -18.94 35.12 -2.09
N ILE A 277 -20.15 34.59 -1.87
CA ILE A 277 -20.82 33.66 -2.78
C ILE A 277 -21.90 34.40 -3.56
N ASN A 278 -21.85 34.29 -4.89
CA ASN A 278 -22.88 34.86 -5.76
C ASN A 278 -24.13 33.96 -5.77
N LEU A 279 -25.30 34.54 -6.07
CA LEU A 279 -26.58 33.83 -6.09
C LEU A 279 -26.61 32.64 -7.06
N ASP A 280 -25.88 32.73 -8.18
CA ASP A 280 -25.74 31.67 -9.18
C ASP A 280 -24.85 30.50 -8.73
N GLN A 281 -24.06 30.69 -7.67
CA GLN A 281 -23.13 29.68 -7.15
C GLN A 281 -23.64 28.99 -5.88
N VAL A 282 -24.78 29.42 -5.33
CA VAL A 282 -25.35 28.91 -4.07
C VAL A 282 -25.58 27.40 -4.13
N ASP A 283 -26.09 26.88 -5.25
CA ASP A 283 -26.29 25.44 -5.44
C ASP A 283 -24.97 24.67 -5.41
N SER A 284 -23.94 25.17 -6.11
CA SER A 284 -22.61 24.56 -6.12
C SER A 284 -21.93 24.59 -4.74
N PHE A 285 -22.19 25.63 -3.96
CA PHE A 285 -21.71 25.75 -2.60
C PHE A 285 -22.36 24.71 -1.69
N TYR A 286 -23.69 24.61 -1.71
CA TYR A 286 -24.41 23.62 -0.90
C TYR A 286 -24.13 22.18 -1.35
N ASN A 287 -23.87 21.93 -2.63
CA ASN A 287 -23.32 20.65 -3.11
C ASN A 287 -21.99 20.30 -2.42
N CYS A 288 -21.09 21.28 -2.28
CA CYS A 288 -19.83 21.08 -1.55
C CYS A 288 -20.07 20.80 -0.06
N VAL A 289 -21.00 21.52 0.58
CA VAL A 289 -21.40 21.28 1.98
C VAL A 289 -21.92 19.86 2.16
N ALA A 290 -22.87 19.44 1.32
CA ALA A 290 -23.45 18.09 1.36
C ALA A 290 -22.38 17.02 1.15
N THR A 291 -21.44 17.23 0.22
CA THR A 291 -20.33 16.31 -0.04
C THR A 291 -19.38 16.22 1.16
N LEU A 292 -19.04 17.35 1.79
CA LEU A 292 -18.18 17.37 2.97
C LEU A 292 -18.83 16.66 4.17
N MET A 293 -20.11 16.95 4.42
CA MET A 293 -20.88 16.27 5.46
C MET A 293 -20.98 14.75 5.19
N SER A 294 -21.26 14.36 3.94
CA SER A 294 -21.27 12.96 3.50
C SER A 294 -19.95 12.27 3.83
N ASN A 295 -18.82 12.88 3.45
CA ASN A 295 -17.49 12.33 3.71
C ASN A 295 -17.21 12.14 5.21
N GLN A 296 -17.64 13.09 6.05
CA GLN A 296 -17.46 12.99 7.50
C GLN A 296 -18.29 11.85 8.10
N LEU A 297 -19.53 11.66 7.66
CA LEU A 297 -20.37 10.55 8.12
C LEU A 297 -19.82 9.20 7.63
N LYS A 298 -19.44 9.08 6.36
CA LYS A 298 -18.83 7.87 5.81
C LYS A 298 -17.55 7.49 6.55
N GLU A 299 -16.72 8.48 6.90
CA GLU A 299 -15.50 8.25 7.67
C GLU A 299 -15.79 7.74 9.09
N LEU A 300 -16.82 8.27 9.76
CA LEU A 300 -17.27 7.76 11.05
C LEU A 300 -17.76 6.29 10.96
N LEU A 301 -18.57 5.98 9.95
CA LEU A 301 -19.07 4.62 9.73
C LEU A 301 -17.92 3.65 9.41
N ARG A 302 -17.00 4.06 8.53
CA ARG A 302 -15.81 3.29 8.16
C ARG A 302 -14.97 2.94 9.38
N ARG A 303 -14.65 3.94 10.22
CA ARG A 303 -13.89 3.75 11.46
C ARG A 303 -14.61 2.85 12.46
N SER A 304 -15.94 2.93 12.54
CA SER A 304 -16.75 2.08 13.42
C SER A 304 -16.71 0.61 12.98
N VAL A 305 -16.81 0.34 11.67
CA VAL A 305 -16.66 -1.02 11.12
C VAL A 305 -15.23 -1.54 11.28
N GLU A 306 -14.21 -0.72 11.01
CA GLU A 306 -12.80 -1.10 11.20
C GLU A 306 -12.50 -1.44 12.66
N ALA A 307 -13.02 -0.64 13.61
CA ALA A 307 -12.88 -0.92 15.03
C ALA A 307 -13.51 -2.27 15.41
N PHE A 308 -14.65 -2.62 14.81
CA PHE A 308 -15.30 -3.91 15.04
C PHE A 308 -14.49 -5.08 14.46
N VAL A 309 -14.06 -4.98 13.20
CA VAL A 309 -13.25 -6.01 12.53
C VAL A 309 -11.95 -6.27 13.28
N LYS A 310 -11.34 -5.22 13.83
CA LYS A 310 -10.09 -5.31 14.60
C LYS A 310 -10.23 -6.16 15.88
N LEU A 311 -11.42 -6.30 16.46
CA LEU A 311 -11.64 -7.17 17.63
C LEU A 311 -11.40 -8.65 17.33
N PHE A 312 -11.47 -9.03 16.04
CA PHE A 312 -11.30 -10.40 15.55
C PHE A 312 -9.89 -10.65 15.00
N ASP A 313 -8.94 -9.75 15.26
CA ASP A 313 -7.54 -9.90 14.88
C ASP A 313 -6.90 -11.05 15.70
N PRO A 314 -6.30 -12.07 15.05
CA PRO A 314 -5.66 -13.18 15.76
C PRO A 314 -4.53 -12.75 16.71
N GLU A 315 -3.90 -11.60 16.47
CA GLU A 315 -2.81 -11.08 17.30
C GLU A 315 -3.32 -10.38 18.57
N ASP A 316 -4.56 -9.88 18.58
CA ASP A 316 -5.15 -9.13 19.71
C ASP A 316 -6.38 -9.85 20.31
N ARG A 317 -6.13 -11.04 20.87
CA ARG A 317 -7.19 -11.86 21.49
C ARG A 317 -7.81 -11.25 22.74
N ASN A 318 -7.21 -10.20 23.31
CA ASN A 318 -7.64 -9.61 24.58
C ASN A 318 -8.98 -8.89 24.48
N TYR A 319 -9.40 -8.50 23.28
CA TYR A 319 -10.66 -7.79 23.03
C TYR A 319 -11.71 -8.63 22.29
N LEU A 320 -11.40 -9.90 22.00
CA LEU A 320 -12.31 -10.80 21.31
C LEU A 320 -13.61 -10.97 22.13
N PRO A 321 -14.80 -10.77 21.51
CA PRO A 321 -16.08 -10.98 22.17
C PRO A 321 -16.29 -12.45 22.54
N LEU A 322 -16.89 -12.69 23.71
CA LEU A 322 -17.26 -14.03 24.15
C LEU A 322 -18.76 -14.23 23.91
N PHE A 323 -19.11 -15.25 23.13
CA PHE A 323 -20.49 -15.61 22.84
C PHE A 323 -20.94 -16.78 23.69
N LYS A 324 -22.18 -16.73 24.16
CA LYS A 324 -22.82 -17.86 24.84
C LYS A 324 -23.32 -18.84 23.80
N MET A 325 -22.92 -20.11 23.93
CA MET A 325 -23.44 -21.23 23.14
C MET A 325 -23.81 -22.37 24.08
N GLU A 326 -24.97 -22.97 23.85
CA GLU A 326 -25.52 -24.08 24.61
C GLU A 326 -25.59 -25.32 23.72
N LEU A 327 -25.28 -26.49 24.27
CA LEU A 327 -25.50 -27.76 23.59
C LEU A 327 -26.88 -28.28 23.97
N ILE A 328 -27.81 -28.26 23.02
CA ILE A 328 -29.17 -28.73 23.20
C ILE A 328 -29.36 -30.11 22.57
N LEU A 329 -30.35 -30.85 23.09
CA LEU A 329 -30.74 -32.15 22.58
C LEU A 329 -32.16 -32.01 22.04
N ASP A 330 -32.29 -31.81 20.74
CA ASP A 330 -33.56 -31.59 20.06
C ASP A 330 -33.92 -32.79 19.18
N GLU A 331 -35.15 -33.28 19.30
CA GLU A 331 -35.70 -34.41 18.53
C GLU A 331 -34.72 -35.55 18.20
N LYS A 332 -33.91 -35.97 19.18
CA LYS A 332 -32.87 -37.03 19.07
C LYS A 332 -31.56 -36.64 18.37
N LYS A 333 -31.26 -35.35 18.29
CA LYS A 333 -30.02 -34.82 17.75
C LYS A 333 -29.39 -33.84 18.74
N MET A 334 -28.09 -33.99 18.97
CA MET A 334 -27.31 -32.98 19.69
C MET A 334 -27.02 -31.84 18.73
N GLU A 335 -27.29 -30.60 19.11
CA GLU A 335 -26.99 -29.42 18.29
C GLU A 335 -26.57 -28.23 19.17
N PHE A 336 -25.82 -27.29 18.60
CA PHE A 336 -25.52 -26.03 19.28
C PHE A 336 -26.64 -25.02 19.07
N TYR A 337 -27.02 -24.34 20.15
CA TYR A 337 -27.89 -23.18 20.14
C TYR A 337 -27.18 -21.97 20.78
N PRO A 338 -27.08 -20.82 20.10
CA PRO A 338 -27.37 -20.61 18.68
C PRO A 338 -26.49 -21.47 17.76
N SER A 339 -26.94 -21.72 16.52
CA SER A 339 -26.14 -22.46 15.55
C SER A 339 -24.91 -21.66 15.12
N PHE A 340 -23.93 -22.32 14.49
CA PHE A 340 -22.76 -21.62 13.93
C PHE A 340 -23.17 -20.57 12.89
N GLN A 341 -24.23 -20.84 12.12
CA GLN A 341 -24.76 -19.90 11.14
C GLN A 341 -25.41 -18.69 11.82
N ASP A 342 -26.21 -18.90 12.87
CA ASP A 342 -26.84 -17.81 13.62
C ASP A 342 -25.81 -16.85 14.22
N LEU A 343 -24.69 -17.40 14.72
CA LEU A 343 -23.60 -16.61 15.27
C LEU A 343 -22.88 -15.81 14.17
N GLU A 344 -22.63 -16.41 13.01
CA GLU A 344 -22.08 -15.72 11.84
C GLU A 344 -23.02 -14.58 11.40
N GLU A 345 -24.33 -14.84 11.29
CA GLU A 345 -25.33 -13.85 10.93
C GLU A 345 -25.44 -12.71 11.96
N ALA A 346 -25.38 -13.02 13.25
CA ALA A 346 -25.39 -12.01 14.32
C ALA A 346 -24.17 -11.08 14.25
N ILE A 347 -22.98 -11.61 13.93
CA ILE A 347 -21.76 -10.81 13.77
C ILE A 347 -21.85 -9.95 12.50
N LEU A 348 -22.31 -10.51 11.38
CA LEU A 348 -22.45 -9.78 10.12
C LEU A 348 -23.55 -8.71 10.19
N PHE A 349 -24.59 -8.95 10.99
CA PHE A 349 -25.64 -7.97 11.26
C PHE A 349 -25.07 -6.66 11.79
N ILE A 350 -24.01 -6.69 12.60
CA ILE A 350 -23.39 -5.48 13.17
C ILE A 350 -22.83 -4.59 12.07
N VAL A 351 -22.12 -5.17 11.09
CA VAL A 351 -21.57 -4.41 9.96
C VAL A 351 -22.69 -3.77 9.15
N ASN A 352 -23.75 -4.52 8.87
CA ASN A 352 -24.91 -4.02 8.13
C ASN A 352 -25.64 -2.93 8.91
N ARG A 353 -25.83 -3.11 10.22
CA ARG A 353 -26.53 -2.15 11.07
C ARG A 353 -25.76 -0.83 11.16
N ILE A 354 -24.43 -0.89 11.33
CA ILE A 354 -23.58 0.31 11.30
C ILE A 354 -23.66 0.97 9.93
N GLY A 355 -23.58 0.21 8.83
CA GLY A 355 -23.66 0.76 7.48
C GLY A 355 -25.00 1.45 7.16
N GLN A 356 -26.10 0.98 7.75
CA GLN A 356 -27.44 1.56 7.62
C GLN A 356 -27.69 2.77 8.54
N THR A 357 -26.85 2.93 9.57
CA THR A 357 -26.97 4.03 10.53
C THR A 357 -26.76 5.37 9.81
N LEU A 358 -27.53 6.39 10.18
CA LEU A 358 -27.48 7.77 9.66
C LEU A 358 -28.03 7.97 8.23
N GLN A 359 -28.36 6.91 7.48
CA GLN A 359 -28.87 7.04 6.11
C GLN A 359 -30.25 7.73 6.06
N VAL A 360 -31.19 7.27 6.88
CA VAL A 360 -32.59 7.76 6.84
C VAL A 360 -32.74 9.10 7.54
N CYS A 361 -32.12 9.27 8.71
CA CYS A 361 -32.26 10.48 9.52
C CYS A 361 -31.73 11.73 8.83
N PHE A 362 -30.61 11.63 8.10
CA PHE A 362 -30.01 12.80 7.45
C PHE A 362 -30.69 13.18 6.14
N TYR A 363 -31.27 12.22 5.42
CA TYR A 363 -32.08 12.50 4.23
C TYR A 363 -33.24 13.47 4.54
N LEU A 364 -34.01 13.20 5.61
CA LEU A 364 -35.16 14.01 6.01
C LEU A 364 -34.77 15.40 6.50
N ASN A 365 -33.70 15.51 7.30
CA ASN A 365 -33.31 16.78 7.90
C ASN A 365 -32.64 17.73 6.88
N MET A 366 -31.91 17.20 5.90
CA MET A 366 -31.31 18.03 4.83
C MET A 366 -32.32 18.55 3.84
N TYR A 367 -33.37 17.77 3.54
CA TYR A 367 -34.49 18.26 2.73
C TYR A 367 -35.06 19.57 3.29
N ALA A 368 -35.13 19.68 4.63
CA ALA A 368 -35.57 20.87 5.33
C ALA A 368 -34.57 22.04 5.30
N LEU A 369 -33.26 21.78 5.21
CA LEU A 369 -32.24 22.83 5.21
C LEU A 369 -31.91 23.37 3.80
N MET A 370 -31.94 22.51 2.77
CA MET A 370 -31.39 22.84 1.44
C MET A 370 -32.38 22.64 0.27
N GLY A 371 -33.67 22.47 0.54
CA GLY A 371 -34.72 22.58 -0.49
C GLY A 371 -34.72 21.46 -1.54
N GLY A 372 -34.22 20.27 -1.21
CA GLY A 372 -34.49 19.04 -1.97
C GLY A 372 -33.61 18.75 -3.20
N THR A 373 -32.55 19.52 -3.47
CA THR A 373 -31.69 19.30 -4.65
C THR A 373 -30.48 18.38 -4.40
N THR A 374 -30.15 18.09 -3.14
CA THR A 374 -28.93 17.34 -2.77
C THR A 374 -29.22 16.26 -1.73
N THR A 375 -28.80 15.03 -2.03
CA THR A 375 -28.87 13.90 -1.10
C THR A 375 -27.53 13.72 -0.42
N LEU A 376 -27.53 13.62 0.91
CA LEU A 376 -26.35 13.27 1.68
C LEU A 376 -26.14 11.77 1.56
N ASP A 377 -25.04 11.37 0.93
CA ASP A 377 -24.68 9.98 0.76
C ASP A 377 -23.87 9.54 1.98
N ALA A 378 -24.51 8.81 2.89
CA ALA A 378 -23.84 8.17 4.03
C ALA A 378 -23.51 6.70 3.75
N GLU A 379 -23.72 6.20 2.53
CA GLU A 379 -23.54 4.78 2.22
C GLU A 379 -22.05 4.42 2.15
N LEU A 380 -21.70 3.34 2.86
CA LEU A 380 -20.36 2.77 2.81
C LEU A 380 -20.12 2.13 1.44
N PRO A 381 -18.91 2.27 0.86
CA PRO A 381 -18.58 1.62 -0.40
C PRO A 381 -18.75 0.10 -0.34
N THR A 382 -19.33 -0.48 -1.40
CA THR A 382 -19.62 -1.92 -1.49
C THR A 382 -18.38 -2.80 -1.29
N HIS A 383 -17.24 -2.41 -1.85
CA HIS A 383 -15.97 -3.13 -1.69
C HIS A 383 -15.48 -3.16 -0.24
N PHE A 384 -15.77 -2.11 0.54
CA PHE A 384 -15.36 -2.03 1.94
C PHE A 384 -16.24 -2.93 2.81
N VAL A 385 -17.55 -2.95 2.58
CA VAL A 385 -18.46 -3.89 3.26
C VAL A 385 -18.11 -5.35 2.90
N ALA A 386 -17.79 -5.63 1.63
CA ALA A 386 -17.33 -6.94 1.20
C ALA A 386 -16.01 -7.37 1.88
N TRP A 387 -15.07 -6.44 2.05
CA TRP A 387 -13.84 -6.69 2.81
C TRP A 387 -14.13 -7.02 4.29
N ALA A 388 -14.95 -6.21 4.96
CA ALA A 388 -15.27 -6.42 6.37
C ALA A 388 -15.98 -7.76 6.60
N THR A 389 -17.00 -8.06 5.77
CA THR A 389 -17.76 -9.31 5.85
C THR A 389 -16.91 -10.55 5.56
N SER A 390 -16.08 -10.53 4.50
CA SER A 390 -15.19 -11.66 4.19
C SER A 390 -14.14 -11.90 5.27
N THR A 391 -13.59 -10.84 5.85
CA THR A 391 -12.61 -10.91 6.95
C THR A 391 -13.25 -11.51 8.21
N LEU A 392 -14.43 -11.03 8.59
CA LEU A 392 -15.17 -11.55 9.75
C LEU A 392 -15.58 -13.01 9.55
N LYS A 393 -16.13 -13.37 8.38
CA LYS A 393 -16.49 -14.76 8.07
C LYS A 393 -15.31 -15.71 8.22
N LYS A 394 -14.12 -15.30 7.76
CA LYS A 394 -12.89 -16.09 7.92
C LYS A 394 -12.54 -16.25 9.40
N SER A 395 -12.47 -15.15 10.15
CA SER A 395 -12.11 -15.20 11.58
C SER A 395 -13.12 -15.98 12.41
N VAL A 396 -14.42 -15.87 12.13
CA VAL A 396 -15.48 -16.64 12.81
C VAL A 396 -15.29 -18.14 12.56
N ARG A 397 -15.09 -18.56 11.30
CA ARG A 397 -14.82 -19.97 10.98
C ARG A 397 -13.57 -20.49 11.68
N ASP A 398 -12.47 -19.74 11.62
CA ASP A 398 -11.21 -20.13 12.25
C ASP A 398 -11.35 -20.30 13.78
N ASN A 399 -12.20 -19.50 14.44
CA ASN A 399 -12.48 -19.64 15.87
C ASN A 399 -13.48 -20.77 16.21
N LEU A 400 -14.35 -21.15 15.28
CA LEU A 400 -15.37 -22.19 15.48
C LEU A 400 -14.90 -23.61 15.12
N GLU A 401 -13.77 -23.77 14.43
CA GLU A 401 -13.24 -25.08 14.05
C GLU A 401 -13.01 -25.98 15.27
N GLY A 402 -12.41 -25.45 16.35
CA GLY A 402 -12.17 -26.21 17.58
C GLY A 402 -13.46 -26.72 18.26
N PRO A 403 -14.44 -25.85 18.55
CA PRO A 403 -15.75 -26.27 19.05
C PRO A 403 -16.45 -27.29 18.15
N LYS A 404 -16.33 -27.16 16.83
CA LYS A 404 -16.91 -28.08 15.86
C LYS A 404 -16.25 -29.47 15.91
N GLU A 405 -14.92 -29.54 15.91
CA GLU A 405 -14.18 -30.80 16.07
C GLU A 405 -14.55 -31.51 17.40
N TYR A 406 -14.67 -30.74 18.49
CA TYR A 406 -15.04 -31.30 19.79
C TYR A 406 -16.47 -31.85 19.81
N PHE A 407 -17.40 -31.16 19.14
CA PHE A 407 -18.78 -31.60 18.99
C PHE A 407 -18.89 -32.86 18.12
N GLU A 408 -18.17 -32.93 17.00
CA GLU A 408 -18.13 -34.13 16.14
C GLU A 408 -17.66 -35.36 16.93
N ASN A 409 -16.60 -35.24 17.73
CA ASN A 409 -16.14 -36.30 18.61
C ASN A 409 -17.18 -36.71 19.67
N TYR A 410 -17.93 -35.75 20.23
CA TYR A 410 -19.01 -36.03 21.17
C TYR A 410 -20.16 -36.81 20.53
N VAL A 411 -20.54 -36.41 19.30
CA VAL A 411 -21.58 -37.07 18.51
C VAL A 411 -21.15 -38.49 18.12
N GLU A 412 -19.90 -38.71 17.73
CA GLU A 412 -19.38 -40.06 17.44
C GLU A 412 -19.45 -40.97 18.66
N LYS A 413 -19.09 -40.45 19.85
CA LYS A 413 -19.01 -41.26 21.07
C LYS A 413 -20.36 -41.55 21.71
N TYR A 414 -21.28 -40.57 21.69
CA TYR A 414 -22.53 -40.61 22.44
C TYR A 414 -23.79 -40.55 21.56
N GLY A 415 -23.67 -40.34 20.25
CA GLY A 415 -24.80 -40.20 19.33
C GLY A 415 -25.74 -41.40 19.33
N TRP A 416 -25.19 -42.62 19.46
CA TRP A 416 -25.96 -43.88 19.52
C TRP A 416 -26.89 -44.00 20.73
N LEU A 417 -26.69 -43.19 21.77
CA LEU A 417 -27.58 -43.11 22.94
C LEU A 417 -28.82 -42.27 22.64
N VAL A 418 -28.70 -41.33 21.71
CA VAL A 418 -29.69 -40.28 21.48
C VAL A 418 -30.54 -40.59 20.25
N ASP A 419 -29.93 -41.14 19.20
CA ASP A 419 -30.55 -41.47 17.92
C ASP A 419 -31.59 -42.62 17.96
N GLY A 420 -31.76 -43.28 19.12
CA GLY A 420 -32.65 -44.42 19.30
C GLY A 420 -32.00 -45.78 19.00
N THR A 421 -30.73 -45.82 18.59
CA THR A 421 -29.97 -47.06 18.37
C THR A 421 -29.84 -47.87 19.65
N ALA A 422 -29.64 -47.21 20.79
CA ALA A 422 -29.62 -47.87 22.10
C ALA A 422 -30.96 -48.57 22.41
N GLN A 423 -32.09 -47.88 22.17
CA GLN A 423 -33.42 -48.46 22.39
C GLN A 423 -33.66 -49.67 21.50
N ALA A 424 -33.31 -49.58 20.21
CA ALA A 424 -33.43 -50.70 19.27
C ALA A 424 -32.56 -51.92 19.65
N ARG A 425 -31.41 -51.69 20.30
CA ARG A 425 -30.57 -52.79 20.82
C ARG A 425 -31.19 -53.48 22.02
N VAL A 426 -31.83 -52.73 22.91
CA VAL A 426 -32.53 -53.28 24.07
C VAL A 426 -33.77 -54.06 23.65
N GLU A 427 -34.57 -53.54 22.71
CA GLU A 427 -35.76 -54.24 22.20
C GLU A 427 -35.43 -55.57 21.46
N ARG A 428 -34.19 -55.73 21.00
CA ARG A 428 -33.70 -56.97 20.36
C ARG A 428 -33.19 -58.03 21.34
N PHE A 429 -32.83 -57.64 22.57
CA PHE A 429 -32.29 -58.52 23.60
C PHE A 429 -33.44 -59.14 24.41
#